data_AF-A0A1I6WWS0-F1
#
_entry.id   AF-A0A1I6WWS0-F1
#
_cell.length_a   1.000
_cell.length_b   1.000
_cell.length_c   1.000
_cell.angle_alpha   90.00
_cell.angle_beta   90.00
_cell.angle_gamma   90.00
#
_symmetry.space_group_name_H-M   'P 1'
#
loop_
_entity.id
_entity.type
_entity.pdbx_description
1 polymer ?
#
loop_
_entity_poly.entity_id
_entity_poly.type
_entity_poly.pdbx_seq_one_letter_code
_entity_poly.pdbx_strand_id
1 'polypeptide(L)'
;MARRPDPRRLSLFDIADTAAPTPFDHARWDGRSGETPIDRALIEAGLSDPYGLSIGGGTLQDTSVPYLPRSLRFPVRLIRDRFSSETRPPRFYLSTPACADLPFVRRVEDITGLKAVWDGASELLGIGTWYHAIDLATDEGWETLAASLGHTTLAYVSRAVAHQICWGGLSVANGRSLLERAAVPRPDDPARETLRGWAPGLVSEPDSGRVSGWCIVLAVEAGWMRPGRNGGRRQTRASFTPAGRSALDAYRASIPKAA
;
A
#
# COMPACT_ATOMS: atom_id res chain seq x y z
N MET A 1 -9.28 -28.17 13.46
CA MET A 1 -9.19 -27.35 12.24
C MET A 1 -7.73 -27.27 11.82
N ALA A 2 -7.40 -27.66 10.58
CA ALA A 2 -6.04 -27.54 10.06
C ALA A 2 -5.69 -26.06 9.89
N ARG A 3 -4.46 -25.68 10.26
CA ARG A 3 -3.95 -24.30 10.12
C ARG A 3 -3.83 -23.98 8.63
N ARG A 4 -4.39 -22.85 8.18
CA ARG A 4 -4.27 -22.39 6.79
C ARG A 4 -2.76 -22.27 6.43
N PRO A 5 -2.33 -22.68 5.23
CA PRO A 5 -0.98 -22.39 4.76
C PRO A 5 -0.71 -20.89 4.83
N ASP A 6 0.51 -20.50 5.22
CA ASP A 6 0.90 -19.09 5.28
C ASP A 6 0.75 -18.46 3.89
N PRO A 7 -0.15 -17.47 3.69
CA PRO A 7 -0.39 -16.86 2.38
C PRO A 7 0.85 -16.16 1.82
N ARG A 8 1.89 -15.94 2.63
CA ARG A 8 3.19 -15.41 2.18
C ARG A 8 4.07 -16.44 1.46
N ARG A 9 3.73 -17.73 1.52
CA ARG A 9 4.57 -18.83 1.00
C ARG A 9 3.99 -19.52 -0.24
N LEU A 10 2.80 -19.14 -0.69
CA LEU A 10 2.18 -19.74 -1.87
C LEU A 10 2.81 -19.14 -3.13
N SER A 11 3.34 -19.99 -4.01
CA SER A 11 3.72 -19.57 -5.35
C SER A 11 2.48 -19.35 -6.21
N LEU A 12 2.62 -18.59 -7.31
CA LEU A 12 1.53 -18.39 -8.27
C LEU A 12 0.99 -19.72 -8.83
N PHE A 13 1.82 -20.76 -8.86
CA PHE A 13 1.48 -22.10 -9.35
C PHE A 13 0.71 -22.92 -8.30
N ASP A 14 1.01 -22.77 -7.01
CA ASP A 14 0.26 -23.42 -5.92
C ASP A 14 -1.20 -22.94 -5.84
N ILE A 15 -1.46 -21.73 -6.33
CA ILE A 15 -2.78 -21.10 -6.38
C ILE A 15 -3.67 -21.70 -7.49
N ALA A 16 -3.07 -22.22 -8.57
CA ALA A 16 -3.84 -22.76 -9.70
C ALA A 16 -4.38 -24.18 -9.45
N ASP A 17 -3.67 -25.00 -8.67
CA ASP A 17 -3.99 -26.43 -8.49
C ASP A 17 -4.86 -26.76 -7.26
N THR A 18 -5.15 -25.79 -6.39
CA THR A 18 -5.90 -26.01 -5.14
C THR A 18 -7.39 -25.61 -5.19
N ALA A 19 -7.86 -25.10 -6.33
CA ALA A 19 -9.27 -24.77 -6.48
C ALA A 19 -10.09 -26.05 -6.72
N ALA A 20 -10.85 -26.48 -5.71
CA ALA A 20 -11.96 -27.39 -5.93
C ALA A 20 -12.89 -26.78 -6.99
N PRO A 21 -13.49 -27.57 -7.89
CA PRO A 21 -14.42 -27.05 -8.88
C PRO A 21 -15.51 -26.25 -8.17
N THR A 22 -15.60 -24.96 -8.51
CA THR A 22 -16.57 -24.06 -7.89
C THR A 22 -17.82 -24.02 -8.74
N PRO A 23 -19.01 -23.77 -8.15
CA PRO A 23 -20.22 -23.58 -8.94
C PRO A 23 -20.16 -22.32 -9.84
N PHE A 24 -19.04 -21.59 -9.84
CA PHE A 24 -18.82 -20.32 -10.55
C PHE A 24 -17.83 -20.43 -11.72
N ASP A 25 -17.33 -21.63 -12.05
CA ASP A 25 -16.16 -21.81 -12.93
C ASP A 25 -16.31 -21.38 -14.39
N HIS A 26 -17.50 -21.05 -14.90
CA HIS A 26 -17.68 -20.85 -16.35
C HIS A 26 -18.62 -19.71 -16.78
N ALA A 27 -18.99 -18.78 -15.89
CA ALA A 27 -19.77 -17.62 -16.31
C ALA A 27 -18.87 -16.59 -17.01
N ARG A 28 -18.93 -16.50 -18.34
CA ARG A 28 -18.38 -15.36 -19.10
C ARG A 28 -18.91 -14.06 -18.51
N TRP A 29 -18.01 -13.17 -18.09
CA TRP A 29 -18.39 -11.83 -17.65
C TRP A 29 -18.74 -10.99 -18.88
N ASP A 30 -19.97 -10.50 -18.96
CA ASP A 30 -20.54 -9.78 -20.11
C ASP A 30 -20.46 -8.25 -19.98
N GLY A 31 -19.79 -7.75 -18.94
CA GLY A 31 -19.68 -6.32 -18.65
C GLY A 31 -20.65 -5.80 -17.60
N ARG A 32 -21.68 -6.57 -17.21
CA ARG A 32 -22.68 -6.12 -16.24
C ARG A 32 -22.34 -6.63 -14.84
N SER A 33 -22.35 -5.73 -13.86
CA SER A 33 -22.12 -6.08 -12.46
C SER A 33 -23.45 -6.34 -11.77
N GLY A 34 -23.55 -7.38 -10.94
CA GLY A 34 -24.81 -7.78 -10.30
C GLY A 34 -25.52 -8.94 -10.98
N GLU A 35 -25.07 -9.37 -12.16
CA GLU A 35 -25.75 -10.39 -12.96
C GLU A 35 -25.08 -11.78 -12.85
N THR A 36 -23.83 -11.84 -12.40
CA THR A 36 -23.15 -13.12 -12.17
C THR A 36 -23.66 -13.80 -10.89
N PRO A 37 -23.62 -15.15 -10.80
CA PRO A 37 -24.02 -15.84 -9.57
C PRO A 37 -23.21 -15.41 -8.33
N ILE A 38 -21.91 -15.09 -8.50
CA ILE A 38 -21.07 -14.58 -7.40
C ILE A 38 -21.50 -13.19 -6.94
N ASP A 39 -21.92 -12.31 -7.87
CA ASP A 39 -22.39 -10.97 -7.52
C ASP A 39 -23.68 -11.04 -6.71
N ARG A 40 -24.63 -11.89 -7.14
CA ARG A 40 -25.88 -12.12 -6.42
C ARG A 40 -25.63 -12.65 -5.02
N ALA A 41 -24.75 -13.64 -4.86
CA ALA A 41 -24.39 -14.17 -3.55
C ALA A 41 -23.81 -13.09 -2.62
N LEU A 42 -22.92 -12.22 -3.13
CA LEU A 42 -22.35 -11.12 -2.36
C LEU A 42 -23.40 -10.06 -1.98
N ILE A 43 -24.31 -9.73 -2.89
CA ILE A 43 -25.39 -8.75 -2.68
C ILE A 43 -26.42 -9.28 -1.67
N GLU A 44 -26.90 -10.52 -1.85
CA GLU A 44 -27.87 -11.17 -0.96
C GLU A 44 -27.32 -11.31 0.47
N ALA A 45 -26.03 -11.55 0.61
CA ALA A 45 -25.37 -11.59 1.92
C ALA A 45 -25.11 -10.20 2.53
N GLY A 46 -25.41 -9.11 1.82
CA GLY A 46 -25.14 -7.74 2.27
C GLY A 46 -23.65 -7.41 2.37
N LEU A 47 -22.79 -8.08 1.59
CA LEU A 47 -21.34 -7.83 1.55
C LEU A 47 -20.95 -6.79 0.49
N SER A 48 -21.84 -6.51 -0.45
CA SER A 48 -21.70 -5.44 -1.44
C SER A 48 -23.07 -5.06 -1.99
N ASP A 49 -23.12 -3.99 -2.77
CA ASP A 49 -24.23 -3.66 -3.65
C ASP A 49 -23.76 -3.68 -5.13
N PRO A 50 -24.67 -3.56 -6.12
CA PRO A 50 -24.30 -3.52 -7.54
C PRO A 50 -23.32 -2.39 -7.90
N TYR A 51 -23.36 -1.28 -7.17
CA TYR A 51 -22.51 -0.12 -7.41
C TYR A 51 -21.06 -0.39 -6.94
N GLY A 52 -20.89 -0.99 -5.76
CA GLY A 52 -19.60 -1.41 -5.22
C GLY A 52 -18.89 -2.44 -6.10
N LEU A 53 -19.65 -3.39 -6.67
CA LEU A 53 -19.10 -4.41 -7.57
C LEU A 53 -18.67 -3.85 -8.94
N SER A 54 -19.32 -2.78 -9.41
CA SER A 54 -19.02 -2.13 -10.70
C SER A 54 -17.92 -1.09 -10.60
N ILE A 55 -18.15 -0.03 -9.82
CA ILE A 55 -17.30 1.17 -9.74
C ILE A 55 -16.17 0.99 -8.74
N GLY A 56 -16.41 0.27 -7.64
CA GLY A 56 -15.38 -0.08 -6.66
C GLY A 56 -14.31 -1.06 -7.19
N GLY A 57 -14.39 -1.45 -8.47
CA GLY A 57 -13.44 -2.36 -9.09
C GLY A 57 -13.40 -3.72 -8.41
N GLY A 58 -14.52 -4.14 -7.79
CA GLY A 58 -14.66 -5.37 -7.03
C GLY A 58 -14.11 -5.33 -5.60
N THR A 59 -13.72 -4.16 -5.08
CA THR A 59 -13.23 -4.04 -3.70
C THR A 59 -14.39 -4.21 -2.71
N LEU A 60 -14.30 -5.19 -1.82
CA LEU A 60 -15.33 -5.45 -0.82
C LEU A 60 -15.02 -4.71 0.48
N GLN A 61 -16.05 -4.10 1.07
CA GLN A 61 -15.92 -3.24 2.24
C GLN A 61 -16.46 -3.93 3.50
N ASP A 62 -15.63 -3.99 4.54
CA ASP A 62 -16.09 -4.39 5.87
C ASP A 62 -16.66 -3.18 6.62
N THR A 63 -17.98 -3.08 6.68
CA THR A 63 -18.64 -1.94 7.31
C THR A 63 -18.51 -1.91 8.84
N SER A 64 -18.07 -3.01 9.45
CA SER A 64 -17.96 -3.16 10.91
C SER A 64 -16.68 -2.58 11.52
N VAL A 65 -15.66 -2.28 10.70
CA VAL A 65 -14.38 -1.70 11.15
C VAL A 65 -14.27 -0.21 10.80
N PRO A 66 -13.45 0.58 11.51
CA PRO A 66 -13.17 1.97 11.13
C PRO A 66 -12.66 2.11 9.69
N TYR A 67 -12.81 3.29 9.10
CA TYR A 67 -12.37 3.52 7.72
C TYR A 67 -10.84 3.42 7.54
N LEU A 68 -10.07 3.87 8.53
CA LEU A 68 -8.62 3.78 8.54
C LEU A 68 -8.13 2.64 9.46
N PRO A 69 -7.07 1.90 9.05
CA PRO A 69 -6.43 1.96 7.73
C PRO A 69 -7.32 1.34 6.65
N ARG A 70 -7.28 1.90 5.43
CA ARG A 70 -8.12 1.44 4.31
C ARG A 70 -7.88 -0.03 3.97
N SER A 71 -6.70 -0.55 4.23
CA SER A 71 -6.36 -1.97 4.02
C SER A 71 -7.17 -2.94 4.87
N LEU A 72 -7.67 -2.51 6.03
CA LEU A 72 -8.56 -3.32 6.88
C LEU A 72 -10.03 -3.07 6.54
N ARG A 73 -10.39 -1.83 6.17
CA ARG A 73 -11.74 -1.48 5.70
C ARG A 73 -12.10 -2.17 4.39
N PHE A 74 -11.10 -2.42 3.55
CA PHE A 74 -11.24 -3.04 2.24
C PHE A 74 -10.30 -4.26 2.14
N PRO A 75 -10.58 -5.36 2.86
CA PRO A 75 -9.59 -6.42 3.07
C PRO A 75 -9.44 -7.38 1.89
N VAL A 76 -10.39 -7.37 0.95
CA VAL A 76 -10.42 -8.28 -0.19
C VAL A 76 -11.02 -7.62 -1.43
N ARG A 77 -10.50 -7.98 -2.61
CA ARG A 77 -10.94 -7.47 -3.91
C ARG A 77 -11.25 -8.61 -4.86
N LEU A 78 -12.43 -8.57 -5.47
CA LEU A 78 -12.84 -9.43 -6.56
C LEU A 78 -12.25 -8.91 -7.89
N ILE A 79 -11.39 -9.69 -8.52
CA ILE A 79 -10.89 -9.43 -9.85
C ILE A 79 -11.58 -10.39 -10.83
N ARG A 80 -12.12 -9.79 -11.90
CA ARG A 80 -12.67 -10.49 -13.05
C ARG A 80 -11.75 -10.18 -14.22
N ASP A 81 -11.39 -11.18 -15.00
CA ASP A 81 -10.57 -10.94 -16.18
C ASP A 81 -11.46 -10.26 -17.24
N ARG A 82 -11.34 -8.93 -17.34
CA ARG A 82 -12.19 -8.09 -18.21
C ARG A 82 -11.64 -7.97 -19.63
N PHE A 83 -10.37 -8.32 -19.85
CA PHE A 83 -9.63 -7.97 -21.07
C PHE A 83 -8.85 -9.14 -21.69
N SER A 84 -8.77 -10.29 -21.01
CA SER A 84 -8.18 -11.49 -21.62
C SER A 84 -9.18 -12.20 -22.54
N SER A 85 -8.68 -12.67 -23.69
CA SER A 85 -9.40 -13.62 -24.55
C SER A 85 -9.56 -14.98 -23.89
N GLU A 86 -8.75 -15.29 -22.87
CA GLU A 86 -8.90 -16.45 -22.00
C GLU A 86 -9.86 -16.10 -20.87
N THR A 87 -11.01 -16.76 -20.82
CA THR A 87 -11.95 -16.65 -19.70
C THR A 87 -11.34 -17.30 -18.46
N ARG A 88 -10.65 -16.51 -17.64
CA ARG A 88 -10.18 -16.95 -16.33
C ARG A 88 -11.32 -16.84 -15.30
N PRO A 89 -11.45 -17.81 -14.38
CA PRO A 89 -12.45 -17.74 -13.32
C PRO A 89 -12.21 -16.52 -12.42
N PRO A 90 -13.27 -15.96 -11.81
CA PRO A 90 -13.14 -14.85 -10.87
C PRO A 90 -12.25 -15.23 -9.69
N ARG A 91 -11.44 -14.28 -9.21
CA ARG A 91 -10.53 -14.50 -8.07
C ARG A 91 -10.66 -13.40 -7.04
N PHE A 92 -10.60 -13.78 -5.77
CA PHE A 92 -10.46 -12.84 -4.67
C PHE A 92 -8.99 -12.65 -4.31
N TYR A 93 -8.57 -11.40 -4.21
CA TYR A 93 -7.24 -11.03 -3.78
C TYR A 93 -7.31 -10.29 -2.45
N LEU A 94 -6.46 -10.68 -1.51
CA LEU A 94 -6.31 -10.02 -0.23
C LEU A 94 -5.62 -8.66 -0.43
N SER A 95 -6.01 -7.66 0.34
CA SER A 95 -5.31 -6.35 0.34
C SER A 95 -3.96 -6.40 1.02
N THR A 96 -3.80 -7.29 2.01
CA THR A 96 -2.54 -7.59 2.68
C THR A 96 -2.54 -9.08 3.07
N PRO A 97 -1.39 -9.75 3.22
CA PRO A 97 -1.37 -11.17 3.59
C PRO A 97 -2.04 -11.43 4.95
N ALA A 98 -1.95 -10.49 5.89
CA ALA A 98 -2.57 -10.62 7.21
C ALA A 98 -4.10 -10.44 7.20
N CYS A 99 -4.71 -10.05 6.08
CA CYS A 99 -6.18 -10.02 5.94
C CYS A 99 -6.80 -11.43 5.86
N ALA A 100 -6.01 -12.47 5.57
CA ALA A 100 -6.51 -13.84 5.35
C ALA A 100 -7.32 -14.42 6.52
N ASP A 101 -7.05 -13.94 7.74
CA ASP A 101 -7.68 -14.41 8.97
C ASP A 101 -8.84 -13.53 9.46
N LEU A 102 -9.16 -12.45 8.74
CA LEU A 102 -10.24 -11.55 9.14
C LEU A 102 -11.61 -12.26 9.03
N PRO A 103 -12.52 -12.08 10.01
CA PRO A 103 -13.86 -12.66 9.96
C PRO A 103 -14.62 -12.31 8.68
N PHE A 104 -14.48 -11.07 8.20
CA PHE A 104 -15.09 -10.62 6.95
C PHE A 104 -14.59 -11.41 5.74
N VAL A 105 -13.28 -11.67 5.63
CA VAL A 105 -12.70 -12.45 4.54
C VAL A 105 -13.21 -13.89 4.59
N ARG A 106 -13.26 -14.51 5.77
CA ARG A 106 -13.83 -15.87 5.93
C ARG A 106 -15.28 -15.94 5.48
N ARG A 107 -16.08 -14.94 5.87
CA ARG A 107 -17.48 -14.83 5.43
C ARG A 107 -17.61 -14.73 3.91
N VAL A 108 -16.76 -13.93 3.24
CA VAL A 108 -16.70 -13.87 1.77
C VAL A 108 -16.37 -15.24 1.17
N GLU A 109 -15.36 -15.93 1.71
CA GLU A 109 -14.97 -17.26 1.23
C GLU A 109 -16.09 -18.29 1.43
N ASP A 110 -16.80 -18.26 2.56
CA ASP A 110 -17.89 -19.21 2.87
C ASP A 110 -19.10 -19.00 1.95
N ILE A 111 -19.45 -17.76 1.64
CA ILE A 111 -20.59 -17.44 0.75
C ILE A 111 -20.28 -17.79 -0.71
N THR A 112 -19.04 -17.58 -1.14
CA THR A 112 -18.65 -17.71 -2.56
C THR A 112 -17.97 -19.03 -2.87
N GLY A 113 -17.60 -19.84 -1.88
CA GLY A 113 -16.80 -21.04 -2.05
C GLY A 113 -15.37 -20.80 -2.57
N LEU A 114 -14.98 -19.54 -2.84
CA LEU A 114 -13.69 -19.17 -3.41
C LEU A 114 -12.73 -18.72 -2.31
N LYS A 115 -11.49 -19.18 -2.36
CA LYS A 115 -10.45 -18.74 -1.43
C LYS A 115 -9.81 -17.44 -1.89
N ALA A 116 -9.68 -16.50 -0.95
CA ALA A 116 -8.93 -15.28 -1.21
C ALA A 116 -7.43 -15.58 -1.16
N VAL A 117 -6.68 -15.06 -2.12
CA VAL A 117 -5.24 -15.28 -2.23
C VAL A 117 -4.47 -13.99 -2.09
N TRP A 118 -3.25 -14.06 -1.57
CA TRP A 118 -2.32 -12.94 -1.62
C TRP A 118 -1.41 -13.13 -2.81
N ASP A 119 -1.35 -12.14 -3.70
CA ASP A 119 -0.36 -12.07 -4.77
C ASP A 119 0.52 -10.85 -4.52
N GLY A 120 1.67 -11.11 -3.88
CA GLY A 120 2.65 -10.09 -3.54
C GLY A 120 3.50 -9.62 -4.72
N ALA A 121 3.38 -10.22 -5.91
CA ALA A 121 4.14 -9.84 -7.09
C ALA A 121 3.42 -8.78 -7.94
N SER A 122 2.09 -8.70 -7.85
CA SER A 122 1.30 -7.73 -8.59
C SER A 122 1.33 -6.34 -7.94
N GLU A 123 1.88 -5.35 -8.63
CA GLU A 123 1.85 -3.94 -8.20
C GLU A 123 0.42 -3.41 -7.98
N LEU A 124 -0.57 -3.94 -8.71
CA LEU A 124 -1.98 -3.60 -8.55
C LEU A 124 -2.55 -4.07 -7.20
N LEU A 125 -1.91 -5.06 -6.56
CA LEU A 125 -2.31 -5.64 -5.27
C LEU A 125 -1.45 -5.15 -4.10
N GLY A 126 -0.26 -4.60 -4.38
CA GLY A 126 0.56 -3.89 -3.40
C GLY A 126 -0.08 -2.62 -2.82
N ILE A 127 -1.17 -2.14 -3.42
CA ILE A 127 -1.88 -0.93 -2.97
C ILE A 127 -2.42 -1.04 -1.54
N GLY A 128 -2.84 -2.24 -1.11
CA GLY A 128 -3.31 -2.44 0.26
C GLY A 128 -2.18 -2.35 1.28
N THR A 129 -1.00 -2.90 0.95
CA THR A 129 0.20 -2.75 1.80
C THR A 129 0.69 -1.29 1.88
N TRP A 130 0.56 -0.53 0.78
CA TRP A 130 0.81 0.91 0.77
C TRP A 130 -0.20 1.66 1.64
N TYR A 131 -1.50 1.40 1.47
CA TYR A 131 -2.55 2.06 2.25
C TYR A 131 -2.43 1.77 3.74
N HIS A 132 -2.03 0.56 4.13
CA HIS A 132 -1.76 0.25 5.52
C HIS A 132 -0.65 1.13 6.11
N ALA A 133 0.48 1.28 5.38
CA ALA A 133 1.59 2.09 5.84
C ALA A 133 1.25 3.59 5.85
N ILE A 134 0.68 4.12 4.76
CA ILE A 134 0.46 5.56 4.63
C ILE A 134 -0.63 6.09 5.56
N ASP A 135 -1.69 5.30 5.83
CA ASP A 135 -2.79 5.72 6.69
C ASP A 135 -2.39 5.73 8.17
N LEU A 136 -1.42 4.90 8.57
CA LEU A 136 -0.97 4.79 9.95
C LEU A 136 0.36 5.52 10.21
N ALA A 137 1.10 5.95 9.19
CA ALA A 137 2.33 6.72 9.37
C ALA A 137 2.03 8.19 9.75
N THR A 138 1.25 8.41 10.80
CA THR A 138 0.98 9.74 11.37
C THR A 138 1.48 9.84 12.81
N ASP A 139 1.54 11.03 13.37
CA ASP A 139 1.93 11.22 14.78
C ASP A 139 1.02 10.44 15.75
N GLU A 140 -0.25 10.25 15.42
CA GLU A 140 -1.20 9.46 16.21
C GLU A 140 -1.15 7.95 15.89
N GLY A 141 -0.78 7.58 14.66
CA GLY A 141 -0.90 6.21 14.15
C GLY A 141 0.37 5.38 14.18
N TRP A 142 1.56 6.00 14.32
CA TRP A 142 2.82 5.32 14.00
C TRP A 142 3.12 4.11 14.90
N GLU A 143 2.71 4.13 16.17
CA GLU A 143 2.87 2.99 17.07
C GLU A 143 2.02 1.80 16.66
N THR A 144 0.81 2.06 16.16
CA THR A 144 -0.07 1.04 15.61
C THR A 144 0.57 0.43 14.36
N LEU A 145 1.13 1.26 13.46
CA LEU A 145 1.87 0.77 12.29
C LEU A 145 3.03 -0.15 12.68
N ALA A 146 3.80 0.25 13.70
CA ALA A 146 4.91 -0.56 14.19
C ALA A 146 4.45 -1.91 14.78
N ALA A 147 3.25 -1.96 15.36
CA ALA A 147 2.65 -3.20 15.86
C ALA A 147 2.03 -4.08 14.75
N SER A 148 1.72 -3.51 13.58
CA SER A 148 0.98 -4.17 12.51
C SER A 148 1.79 -4.39 11.23
N LEU A 149 3.12 -4.45 11.31
CA LEU A 149 4.03 -4.62 10.17
C LEU A 149 3.73 -5.83 9.28
N GLY A 150 3.03 -6.85 9.80
CA GLY A 150 2.56 -8.01 9.02
C GLY A 150 1.57 -7.67 7.90
N HIS A 151 1.03 -6.45 7.86
CA HIS A 151 0.14 -5.91 6.83
C HIS A 151 0.86 -5.03 5.79
N THR A 152 2.18 -4.83 5.90
CA THR A 152 2.92 -3.98 4.96
C THR A 152 4.34 -4.49 4.73
N THR A 153 5.16 -3.72 4.03
CA THR A 153 6.57 -4.01 3.78
C THR A 153 7.44 -2.87 4.30
N LEU A 154 8.71 -3.16 4.61
CA LEU A 154 9.64 -2.12 5.06
C LEU A 154 9.85 -1.02 4.02
N ALA A 155 9.77 -1.36 2.72
CA ALA A 155 9.82 -0.39 1.64
C ALA A 155 8.63 0.59 1.69
N TYR A 156 7.42 0.09 1.93
CA TYR A 156 6.24 0.96 2.07
C TYR A 156 6.24 1.75 3.38
N VAL A 157 6.74 1.19 4.49
CA VAL A 157 6.96 1.95 5.73
C VAL A 157 7.91 3.11 5.48
N SER A 158 9.07 2.84 4.88
CA SER A 158 10.06 3.86 4.53
C SER A 158 9.47 4.96 3.65
N ARG A 159 8.74 4.58 2.60
CA ARG A 159 8.07 5.53 1.70
C ARG A 159 6.97 6.34 2.40
N ALA A 160 6.21 5.71 3.30
CA ALA A 160 5.13 6.37 4.04
C ALA A 160 5.69 7.40 5.02
N VAL A 161 6.78 7.08 5.72
CA VAL A 161 7.50 8.04 6.58
C VAL A 161 7.99 9.23 5.78
N ALA A 162 8.65 9.00 4.64
CA ALA A 162 9.11 10.08 3.77
C ALA A 162 7.95 11.00 3.35
N HIS A 163 6.84 10.41 2.88
CA HIS A 163 5.66 11.15 2.45
C HIS A 163 5.06 11.95 3.61
N GLN A 164 4.82 11.32 4.76
CA GLN A 164 4.09 11.95 5.85
C GLN A 164 4.91 13.05 6.55
N ILE A 165 6.24 12.96 6.58
CA ILE A 165 7.08 14.09 7.00
C ILE A 165 7.02 15.24 5.98
N CYS A 166 7.05 14.92 4.68
CA CYS A 166 6.96 15.92 3.62
C CYS A 166 5.62 16.68 3.61
N TRP A 167 4.54 16.00 3.97
CA TRP A 167 3.18 16.56 4.04
C TRP A 167 2.78 17.03 5.45
N GLY A 168 3.61 16.76 6.46
CA GLY A 168 3.42 17.21 7.84
C GLY A 168 2.36 16.41 8.63
N GLY A 169 2.09 15.17 8.24
CA GLY A 169 1.27 14.23 9.02
C GLY A 169 2.08 13.43 10.06
N LEU A 170 3.42 13.43 9.95
CA LEU A 170 4.32 12.74 10.87
C LEU A 170 5.50 13.65 11.22
N SER A 171 5.78 13.79 12.51
CA SER A 171 6.96 14.48 13.01
C SER A 171 8.24 13.71 12.71
N VAL A 172 9.37 14.40 12.62
CA VAL A 172 10.69 13.76 12.38
C VAL A 172 11.05 12.79 13.50
N ALA A 173 10.74 13.15 14.76
CA ALA A 173 11.01 12.30 15.91
C ALA A 173 10.23 10.98 15.84
N ASN A 174 8.92 11.03 15.59
CA ASN A 174 8.11 9.82 15.44
C ASN A 174 8.48 9.02 14.17
N GLY A 175 8.82 9.71 13.08
CA GLY A 175 9.33 9.08 11.86
C GLY A 175 10.60 8.27 12.12
N ARG A 176 11.57 8.83 12.85
CA ARG A 176 12.78 8.12 13.29
C ARG A 176 12.42 6.91 14.14
N SER A 177 11.61 7.09 15.18
CA SER A 177 11.17 5.99 16.07
C SER A 177 10.50 4.86 15.31
N LEU A 178 9.65 5.18 14.32
CA LEU A 178 8.99 4.18 13.47
C LEU A 178 10.00 3.42 12.60
N LEU A 179 10.94 4.11 11.94
CA LEU A 179 11.96 3.45 11.11
C LEU A 179 12.85 2.50 11.93
N GLU A 180 13.25 2.93 13.13
CA GLU A 180 14.03 2.11 14.07
C GLU A 180 13.23 0.90 14.56
N ARG A 181 11.99 1.10 15.00
CA ARG A 181 11.13 0.02 15.52
C ARG A 181 10.73 -0.98 14.45
N ALA A 182 10.57 -0.54 13.21
CA ALA A 182 10.32 -1.41 12.07
C ALA A 182 11.61 -2.06 11.51
N ALA A 183 12.78 -1.74 12.08
CA ALA A 183 14.09 -2.19 11.59
C ALA A 183 14.29 -1.91 10.09
N VAL A 184 13.82 -0.74 9.62
CA VAL A 184 14.06 -0.31 8.23
C VAL A 184 15.56 -0.08 8.07
N PRO A 185 16.22 -0.73 7.08
CA PRO A 185 17.65 -0.54 6.87
C PRO A 185 17.99 0.92 6.59
N ARG A 186 18.97 1.44 7.33
CA ARG A 186 19.53 2.76 7.09
C ARG A 186 20.53 2.66 5.92
N PRO A 187 20.51 3.58 4.94
CA PRO A 187 21.55 3.66 3.92
C PRO A 187 22.94 3.86 4.51
N ASP A 188 23.97 3.29 3.87
CA ASP A 188 25.37 3.48 4.26
C ASP A 188 25.82 4.94 4.12
N ASP A 189 25.38 5.59 3.04
CA ASP A 189 25.62 7.02 2.76
C ASP A 189 24.28 7.74 2.50
N PRO A 190 23.54 8.07 3.58
CA PRO A 190 22.23 8.67 3.45
C PRO A 190 22.28 10.08 2.85
N ALA A 191 23.39 10.81 3.05
CA ALA A 191 23.60 12.13 2.47
C ALA A 191 23.64 12.04 0.94
N ARG A 192 24.50 11.17 0.41
CA ARG A 192 24.61 10.95 -1.03
C ARG A 192 23.35 10.37 -1.64
N GLU A 193 22.69 9.42 -0.98
CA GLU A 193 21.42 8.86 -1.45
C GLU A 193 20.33 9.93 -1.53
N THR A 194 20.20 10.78 -0.51
CA THR A 194 19.27 11.91 -0.49
C THR A 194 19.50 12.83 -1.69
N LEU A 195 20.74 13.29 -1.87
CA LEU A 195 21.09 14.22 -2.95
C LEU A 195 20.92 13.58 -4.32
N ARG A 196 21.26 12.28 -4.47
CA ARG A 196 21.01 11.50 -5.70
C ARG A 196 19.51 11.42 -6.02
N GLY A 197 18.66 11.21 -5.03
CA GLY A 197 17.21 11.16 -5.20
C GLY A 197 16.61 12.50 -5.65
N TRP A 198 17.17 13.62 -5.18
CA TRP A 198 16.75 14.99 -5.54
C TRP A 198 17.41 15.55 -6.80
N ALA A 199 18.53 14.98 -7.24
CA ALA A 199 19.30 15.47 -8.39
C ALA A 199 18.52 15.56 -9.72
N PRO A 200 17.58 14.67 -10.08
CA PRO A 200 16.80 14.78 -11.31
C PRO A 200 16.21 16.20 -11.47
N GLY A 201 16.44 16.81 -12.63
CA GLY A 201 16.35 18.28 -12.84
C GLY A 201 14.97 18.94 -12.72
N LEU A 202 13.94 18.21 -12.29
CA LEU A 202 12.56 18.71 -12.15
C LEU A 202 12.06 18.73 -10.70
N VAL A 203 12.92 18.38 -9.73
CA VAL A 203 12.53 18.34 -8.32
C VAL A 203 12.58 19.76 -7.74
N SER A 204 11.44 20.46 -7.76
CA SER A 204 11.27 21.76 -7.08
C SER A 204 11.00 21.61 -5.57
N GLU A 205 10.57 20.43 -5.14
CA GLU A 205 10.15 20.09 -3.78
C GLU A 205 10.80 18.76 -3.33
N PRO A 206 11.17 18.60 -2.05
CA PRO A 206 11.85 17.40 -1.56
C PRO A 206 10.99 16.11 -1.63
N ASP A 207 9.68 16.21 -1.85
CA ASP A 207 8.74 15.09 -2.01
C ASP A 207 8.78 14.50 -3.43
N SER A 208 9.88 13.86 -3.78
CA SER A 208 10.06 13.26 -5.12
C SER A 208 9.58 11.81 -5.21
N GLY A 209 9.13 11.21 -4.10
CA GLY A 209 8.85 9.77 -4.00
C GLY A 209 10.07 8.85 -4.23
N ARG A 210 11.26 9.44 -4.44
CA ARG A 210 12.53 8.74 -4.75
C ARG A 210 13.48 8.67 -3.56
N VAL A 211 13.15 9.35 -2.47
CA VAL A 211 13.98 9.46 -1.27
C VAL A 211 13.35 8.63 -0.15
N SER A 212 14.16 7.78 0.48
CA SER A 212 13.74 6.90 1.57
C SER A 212 13.38 7.67 2.84
N GLY A 213 12.62 7.04 3.74
CA GLY A 213 12.24 7.65 5.02
C GLY A 213 13.45 8.10 5.85
N TRP A 214 14.50 7.28 5.90
CA TRP A 214 15.76 7.62 6.57
C TRP A 214 16.42 8.86 5.96
N CYS A 215 16.47 8.94 4.64
CA CYS A 215 17.03 10.10 3.95
C CYS A 215 16.25 11.39 4.28
N ILE A 216 14.91 11.35 4.32
CA ILE A 216 14.10 12.51 4.70
C ILE A 216 14.33 12.91 6.17
N VAL A 217 14.33 11.96 7.10
CA VAL A 217 14.61 12.22 8.53
C VAL A 217 15.96 12.93 8.68
N LEU A 218 17.01 12.35 8.09
CA LEU A 218 18.37 12.87 8.21
C LEU A 218 18.54 14.20 7.48
N ALA A 219 17.84 14.43 6.37
CA ALA A 219 17.87 15.71 5.68
C ALA A 219 17.22 16.83 6.47
N VAL A 220 16.15 16.57 7.23
CA VAL A 220 15.58 17.56 8.14
C VAL A 220 16.55 17.85 9.29
N GLU A 221 17.14 16.81 9.89
CA GLU A 221 18.12 16.95 10.99
C GLU A 221 19.39 17.70 10.56
N ALA A 222 19.86 17.48 9.32
CA ALA A 222 20.96 18.21 8.72
C ALA A 222 20.58 19.64 8.29
N GLY A 223 19.32 20.04 8.48
CA GLY A 223 18.81 21.36 8.12
C GLY A 223 18.73 21.60 6.61
N TRP A 224 18.72 20.56 5.78
CA TRP A 224 18.62 20.67 4.31
C TRP A 224 17.19 20.92 3.83
N MET A 225 16.20 20.52 4.61
CA MET A 225 14.81 20.75 4.30
C MET A 225 13.98 21.11 5.53
N ARG A 226 12.88 21.81 5.30
CA ARG A 226 11.82 22.03 6.29
C ARG A 226 10.68 21.04 6.00
N PRO A 227 10.20 20.29 7.00
CA PRO A 227 9.07 19.38 6.82
C PRO A 227 7.79 20.16 6.50
N GLY A 228 6.80 19.45 5.97
CA GLY A 228 5.47 20.01 5.75
C GLY A 228 4.76 20.29 7.07
N ARG A 229 3.59 20.91 7.00
CA ARG A 229 2.68 21.08 8.14
C ARG A 229 1.27 20.75 7.71
N ASN A 230 0.65 19.83 8.42
CA ASN A 230 -0.77 19.52 8.34
C ASN A 230 -1.45 19.90 9.67
N GLY A 231 -2.73 20.27 9.65
CA GLY A 231 -3.50 20.56 10.89
C GLY A 231 -3.51 22.02 11.38
N GLY A 232 -2.96 22.98 10.62
CA GLY A 232 -3.09 24.42 10.87
C GLY A 232 -4.06 25.13 9.89
N ARG A 233 -4.21 26.46 10.01
CA ARG A 233 -5.02 27.28 9.07
C ARG A 233 -4.54 27.20 7.60
N ARG A 234 -3.29 26.77 7.37
CA ARG A 234 -2.71 26.56 6.04
C ARG A 234 -1.86 25.30 6.07
N GLN A 235 -2.13 24.41 5.13
CA GLN A 235 -1.21 23.32 4.82
C GLN A 235 0.01 23.90 4.10
N THR A 236 1.20 23.47 4.51
CA THR A 236 2.45 23.83 3.83
C THR A 236 3.16 22.57 3.41
N ARG A 237 3.63 22.53 2.16
CA ARG A 237 4.50 21.45 1.69
C ARG A 237 5.91 21.62 2.23
N ALA A 238 6.64 20.51 2.31
CA ALA A 238 8.05 20.55 2.58
C ALA A 238 8.83 21.38 1.54
N SER A 239 9.92 21.98 1.97
CA SER A 239 10.73 22.87 1.13
C SER A 239 12.21 22.77 1.44
N PHE A 240 13.06 23.01 0.44
CA PHE A 240 14.50 23.11 0.65
C PHE A 240 14.86 24.37 1.43
N THR A 241 15.81 24.24 2.34
CA THR A 241 16.51 25.37 2.95
C THR A 241 17.60 25.88 1.99
N PRO A 242 18.20 27.06 2.25
CA PRO A 242 19.40 27.48 1.52
C PRO A 242 20.53 26.45 1.58
N ALA A 243 20.77 25.83 2.74
CA ALA A 243 21.78 24.80 2.90
C ALA A 243 21.51 23.56 2.02
N GLY A 244 20.25 23.10 1.98
CA GLY A 244 19.87 21.97 1.14
C GLY A 244 19.99 22.26 -0.36
N ARG A 245 19.65 23.49 -0.79
CA ARG A 245 19.86 23.92 -2.18
C ARG A 245 21.34 23.91 -2.55
N SER A 246 22.19 24.53 -1.72
CA SER A 246 23.63 24.54 -1.95
C SER A 246 24.22 23.12 -2.02
N ALA A 247 23.79 22.21 -1.14
CA ALA A 247 24.22 20.82 -1.17
C ALA A 247 23.79 20.10 -2.46
N LEU A 248 22.55 20.32 -2.90
CA LEU A 248 22.02 19.74 -4.14
C LEU A 248 22.73 20.26 -5.38
N ASP A 249 23.02 21.56 -5.44
CA ASP A 249 23.72 22.18 -6.55
C ASP A 249 25.18 21.71 -6.63
N ALA A 250 25.87 21.62 -5.49
CA ALA A 250 27.21 21.04 -5.40
C ALA A 250 27.22 19.57 -5.86
N TYR A 251 26.22 18.78 -5.46
CA TYR A 251 26.09 17.40 -5.91
C TYR A 251 25.88 17.33 -7.43
N ARG A 252 24.94 18.10 -7.99
CA ARG A 252 24.68 18.15 -9.45
C ARG A 252 25.91 18.55 -10.25
N ALA A 253 26.70 19.50 -9.75
CA ALA A 253 27.96 19.92 -10.38
C ALA A 253 29.03 18.81 -10.39
N SER A 254 28.97 17.85 -9.47
CA SER A 254 29.91 16.71 -9.42
C SER A 254 29.50 15.52 -10.30
N ILE A 255 28.29 15.51 -10.86
CA ILE A 255 27.84 14.45 -11.78
C ILE A 255 28.51 14.66 -13.14
N PRO A 256 29.24 13.66 -13.68
CA PRO A 256 29.79 13.74 -15.03
C PRO A 256 28.68 14.00 -16.05
N LYS A 257 28.87 15.00 -16.92
CA LYS A 257 27.98 15.19 -18.07
C LYS A 257 28.17 14.02 -19.01
N ALA A 258 27.10 13.31 -19.37
CA ALA A 258 27.15 12.33 -20.43
C ALA A 258 27.63 13.04 -21.71
N ALA A 259 28.74 12.55 -22.29
CA ALA A 259 29.31 13.05 -23.54
C ALA A 259 28.44 12.67 -24.74
#